data_AF-A0AAD5MCB9-F1
#
_entry.id   AF-A0AAD5MCB9-F1
#
_cell.length_a   1.000
_cell.length_b   1.000
_cell.length_c   1.000
_cell.angle_alpha   90.00
_cell.angle_beta   90.00
_cell.angle_gamma   90.00
#
_symmetry.space_group_name_H-M   'P 1'
#
loop_
_entity.id
_entity.type
_entity.pdbx_description
1 polymer ?
#
loop_
_entity_poly.entity_id
_entity_poly.type
_entity_poly.pdbx_seq_one_letter_code
_entity_poly.pdbx_strand_id
1 'polypeptide(L)'
;MIWEQDCRLIVMVANLFEKNRQQCTKYWPDDQHTRYGDLLVTPQEASYFADYAVRCFDVEPISDRCNRMSPAGRSEVGSIESNPGSEYANVPSVRHPNGHVETSFAGTGNVPSLVVRRIVQYHFTNWNDYKAPECSTGLLRFLNRLRALPEFNDYPVIIHCSAGVGRTGTFIAIDSMLDQCAAQGKVDIFAYVAGLRKQRNLMVQSQEQYVFIYKALAEWHLFGYTDMDVEQLLEHYQALIEPGIRDRNSSFSGLSKLVRSDAVSPTGMEAEFRKLERTLEHPAKCSFAAKEDNVMKNRFDSAVPFDRNRVVLRASIGYADTTYINASSVKGYFYPYVLAQDPVSENTVFDFWRMISELNVTTLVMLSNEEDWIPCEKYWPSGLHGTSVYERPPYHVAVQLTGEDHFPYFITRKLSYRMKEDSAAQNVMQFAFTAWPSSCAVPVSSEPLLSLVGRVLERQSGLPDSGPIVLHCRNGSSETGVYCCISLLLERLKAEQRVDVFQTVKGLQNQRPLMFTKLEHYAFCYQAVIDYIRSSR
;
A
#
# COMPACT_ATOMS: atom_id res chain seq x y z
N MET A 1 -27.38 4.59 21.47
CA MET A 1 -26.72 5.55 20.55
C MET A 1 -26.90 5.21 19.07
N ILE A 2 -26.16 4.24 18.48
CA ILE A 2 -26.24 3.94 17.03
C ILE A 2 -27.69 3.72 16.58
N TRP A 3 -28.43 2.88 17.31
CA TRP A 3 -29.85 2.61 17.07
C TRP A 3 -30.74 3.84 17.23
N GLU A 4 -30.64 4.55 18.36
CA GLU A 4 -31.52 5.68 18.69
C GLU A 4 -31.32 6.90 17.77
N GLN A 5 -30.11 7.10 17.26
CA GLN A 5 -29.77 8.21 16.36
C GLN A 5 -29.94 7.84 14.87
N ASP A 6 -30.45 6.65 14.59
CA ASP A 6 -30.59 6.09 13.23
C ASP A 6 -29.31 6.15 12.39
N CYS A 7 -28.16 5.94 13.04
CA CYS A 7 -26.88 5.90 12.36
C CYS A 7 -26.80 4.63 11.51
N ARG A 8 -26.39 4.76 10.25
CA ARG A 8 -26.15 3.61 9.33
C ARG A 8 -24.68 3.32 9.09
N LEU A 9 -23.81 4.27 9.46
CA LEU A 9 -22.38 4.22 9.22
C LEU A 9 -21.58 4.54 10.49
N ILE A 10 -20.57 3.72 10.74
CA ILE A 10 -19.55 3.93 11.76
C ILE A 10 -18.20 4.09 11.06
N VAL A 11 -17.50 5.19 11.34
CA VAL A 11 -16.14 5.46 10.88
C VAL A 11 -15.18 5.36 12.06
N MET A 12 -14.40 4.28 12.09
CA MET A 12 -13.37 4.02 13.10
C MET A 12 -12.01 4.42 12.55
N VAL A 13 -11.36 5.43 13.14
CA VAL A 13 -10.03 5.92 12.73
C VAL A 13 -8.97 5.64 13.80
N ALA A 14 -9.04 4.46 14.43
CA ALA A 14 -8.03 3.97 15.34
C ALA A 14 -8.00 2.45 15.40
N ASN A 15 -6.80 1.89 15.54
CA ASN A 15 -6.61 0.47 15.77
C ASN A 15 -7.07 0.06 17.18
N LEU A 16 -7.35 -1.23 17.40
CA LEU A 16 -7.73 -1.74 18.73
C LEU A 16 -6.58 -1.59 19.73
N PHE A 17 -5.36 -1.87 19.27
CA PHE A 17 -4.12 -1.78 20.04
C PHE A 17 -3.07 -1.00 19.26
N GLU A 18 -2.28 -0.20 19.98
CA GLU A 18 -1.14 0.53 19.45
C GLU A 18 -0.02 0.47 20.49
N LYS A 19 1.18 -0.01 20.10
CA LYS A 19 2.32 -0.20 21.02
C LYS A 19 1.96 -0.96 22.29
N ASN A 20 1.23 -2.08 22.15
CA ASN A 20 0.71 -2.89 23.25
C ASN A 20 -0.27 -2.17 24.19
N ARG A 21 -0.71 -0.95 23.87
CA ARG A 21 -1.73 -0.22 24.62
C ARG A 21 -3.07 -0.34 23.91
N GLN A 22 -4.09 -0.78 24.65
CA GLN A 22 -5.46 -0.79 24.15
C GLN A 22 -5.95 0.65 23.93
N GLN A 23 -6.39 0.93 22.70
CA GLN A 23 -6.94 2.23 22.30
C GLN A 23 -8.46 2.19 22.20
N CYS A 24 -9.02 1.05 21.80
CA CYS A 24 -10.45 0.83 21.65
C CYS A 24 -10.80 -0.61 22.07
N THR A 25 -11.89 -0.78 22.81
CA THR A 25 -12.46 -2.10 23.07
C THR A 25 -13.20 -2.55 21.83
N LYS A 26 -12.92 -3.78 21.36
CA LYS A 26 -13.67 -4.38 20.27
C LYS A 26 -15.15 -4.47 20.65
N TYR A 27 -16.00 -3.84 19.85
CA TYR A 27 -17.44 -3.70 20.11
C TYR A 27 -18.31 -4.40 19.05
N TRP A 28 -17.69 -5.24 18.22
CA TRP A 28 -18.38 -5.99 17.17
C TRP A 28 -18.06 -7.49 17.28
N PRO A 29 -19.00 -8.37 16.88
CA PRO A 29 -18.74 -9.79 16.72
C PRO A 29 -18.01 -10.10 15.41
N ASP A 30 -17.23 -11.18 15.37
CA ASP A 30 -16.65 -11.69 14.12
C ASP A 30 -17.53 -12.77 13.48
N ASP A 31 -17.94 -13.78 14.27
CA ASP A 31 -18.59 -14.99 13.72
C ASP A 31 -20.03 -15.18 14.19
N GLN A 32 -20.30 -15.06 15.49
CA GLN A 32 -21.61 -15.32 16.07
C GLN A 32 -22.34 -14.04 16.44
N HIS A 33 -23.67 -14.04 16.27
CA HIS A 33 -24.49 -12.94 16.76
C HIS A 33 -24.23 -12.71 18.26
N THR A 34 -24.10 -11.46 18.66
CA THR A 34 -23.74 -11.11 20.03
C THR A 34 -24.72 -10.06 20.56
N ARG A 35 -25.15 -10.26 21.80
CA ARG A 35 -26.02 -9.34 22.53
C ARG A 35 -25.18 -8.22 23.18
N TYR A 36 -25.52 -6.98 22.85
CA TYR A 36 -24.97 -5.77 23.49
C TYR A 36 -26.12 -4.98 24.12
N GLY A 37 -26.36 -5.20 25.42
CA GLY A 37 -27.53 -4.64 26.10
C GLY A 37 -28.82 -5.16 25.50
N ASP A 38 -29.66 -4.27 24.98
CA ASP A 38 -30.95 -4.62 24.37
C ASP A 38 -30.88 -4.74 22.83
N LEU A 39 -29.66 -4.79 22.28
CA LEU A 39 -29.41 -4.95 20.85
C LEU A 39 -28.79 -6.32 20.58
N LEU A 40 -29.31 -7.00 19.56
CA LEU A 40 -28.65 -8.13 18.93
C LEU A 40 -27.89 -7.64 17.70
N VAL A 41 -26.60 -7.96 17.62
CA VAL A 41 -25.73 -7.59 16.49
C VAL A 41 -25.27 -8.87 15.80
N THR A 42 -25.62 -9.01 14.53
CA THR A 42 -25.30 -10.18 13.69
C THR A 42 -24.27 -9.79 12.63
N PRO A 43 -23.07 -10.40 12.60
CA PRO A 43 -22.09 -10.12 11.55
C PRO A 43 -22.57 -10.69 10.21
N GLN A 44 -22.30 -9.96 9.12
CA GLN A 44 -22.72 -10.34 7.76
C GLN A 44 -21.52 -10.54 6.84
N GLU A 45 -20.89 -9.43 6.42
CA GLU A 45 -19.77 -9.44 5.48
C GLU A 45 -18.60 -8.65 6.06
N ALA A 46 -17.38 -9.08 5.76
CA ALA A 46 -16.17 -8.36 6.10
C ALA A 46 -15.18 -8.38 4.93
N SER A 47 -14.70 -7.20 4.55
CA SER A 47 -13.71 -7.01 3.49
C SER A 47 -12.49 -6.27 4.05
N TYR A 48 -11.30 -6.70 3.65
CA TYR A 48 -10.03 -6.17 4.14
C TYR A 48 -9.22 -5.61 2.98
N PHE A 49 -8.78 -4.36 3.12
CA PHE A 49 -7.98 -3.63 2.15
C PHE A 49 -6.68 -3.14 2.82
N ALA A 50 -5.75 -2.60 2.03
CA ALA A 50 -4.43 -2.19 2.51
C ALA A 50 -4.47 -1.11 3.62
N ASP A 51 -5.44 -0.19 3.54
CA ASP A 51 -5.56 0.96 4.45
C ASP A 51 -6.79 0.92 5.38
N TYR A 52 -7.74 0.02 5.12
CA TYR A 52 -9.00 -0.04 5.87
C TYR A 52 -9.68 -1.41 5.79
N ALA A 53 -10.60 -1.65 6.72
CA ALA A 53 -11.52 -2.78 6.70
C ALA A 53 -12.96 -2.27 6.65
N VAL A 54 -13.84 -3.03 6.00
CA VAL A 54 -15.29 -2.78 5.95
C VAL A 54 -15.98 -3.97 6.59
N ARG A 55 -16.89 -3.71 7.53
CA ARG A 55 -17.69 -4.74 8.19
C ARG A 55 -19.16 -4.36 8.13
N CYS A 56 -20.01 -5.33 7.85
CA CYS A 56 -21.46 -5.16 7.79
C CYS A 56 -22.13 -5.95 8.90
N PHE A 57 -23.10 -5.33 9.55
CA PHE A 57 -23.87 -5.93 10.64
C PHE A 57 -25.35 -5.71 10.42
N ASP A 58 -26.14 -6.68 10.81
CA ASP A 58 -27.57 -6.49 11.05
C ASP A 58 -27.79 -6.28 12.55
N VAL A 59 -28.50 -5.21 12.89
CA VAL A 59 -28.78 -4.83 14.27
C VAL A 59 -30.29 -4.79 14.49
N GLU A 60 -30.75 -5.43 15.56
CA GLU A 60 -32.17 -5.43 15.95
C GLU A 60 -32.35 -5.31 17.46
N PRO A 61 -33.45 -4.67 17.91
CA PRO A 61 -33.80 -4.63 19.33
C PRO A 61 -34.33 -5.98 19.79
N ILE A 62 -33.87 -6.43 20.95
CA ILE A 62 -34.35 -7.66 21.57
C ILE A 62 -35.71 -7.37 22.21
N SER A 63 -36.75 -8.10 21.81
CA SER A 63 -38.05 -7.97 22.47
C SER A 63 -38.08 -8.72 23.82
N ASP A 64 -38.67 -8.10 24.84
CA ASP A 64 -38.83 -8.66 26.20
C ASP A 64 -39.59 -10.00 26.27
N ARG A 65 -40.20 -10.45 25.16
CA ARG A 65 -40.95 -11.71 25.11
C ARG A 65 -40.07 -12.95 25.01
N CYS A 66 -38.77 -12.82 24.73
CA CYS A 66 -37.83 -13.95 24.73
C CYS A 66 -37.18 -14.24 26.09
N ASN A 67 -37.60 -13.59 27.19
CA ASN A 67 -37.12 -13.88 28.55
C ASN A 67 -37.72 -15.17 29.18
N ARG A 68 -38.38 -16.04 28.39
CA ARG A 68 -38.93 -17.33 28.87
C ARG A 68 -38.35 -18.55 28.15
N MET A 69 -37.03 -18.56 27.91
CA MET A 69 -36.30 -19.82 27.74
C MET A 69 -35.03 -19.80 28.59
N SER A 70 -35.13 -20.50 29.73
CA SER A 70 -34.09 -21.14 30.54
C SER A 70 -32.98 -20.29 31.21
N PRO A 71 -32.80 -20.41 32.55
CA PRO A 71 -31.64 -19.88 33.26
C PRO A 71 -30.48 -20.88 33.18
N ALA A 72 -29.68 -20.81 32.12
CA ALA A 72 -28.38 -21.50 32.08
C ALA A 72 -27.46 -20.79 31.08
N GLY A 73 -26.50 -20.04 31.61
CA GLY A 73 -25.47 -19.37 30.81
C GLY A 73 -25.24 -17.95 31.27
N ARG A 74 -24.59 -17.79 32.43
CA ARG A 74 -23.70 -16.63 32.59
C ARG A 74 -22.57 -16.85 31.59
N SER A 75 -22.73 -16.34 30.36
CA SER A 75 -21.57 -16.14 29.50
C SER A 75 -20.80 -14.98 30.10
N GLU A 76 -19.67 -15.30 30.73
CA GLU A 76 -18.59 -14.36 30.92
C GLU A 76 -18.38 -13.61 29.60
N VAL A 77 -18.13 -12.31 29.71
CA VAL A 77 -17.62 -11.50 28.61
C VAL A 77 -16.33 -12.17 28.16
N GLY A 78 -16.42 -13.01 27.13
CA GLY A 78 -15.30 -13.73 26.56
C GLY A 78 -14.37 -12.73 25.90
N SER A 79 -13.42 -12.22 26.67
CA SER A 79 -12.24 -11.56 26.12
C SER A 79 -11.45 -12.62 25.36
N ILE A 80 -11.69 -12.73 24.06
CA ILE A 80 -10.76 -13.42 23.17
C ILE A 80 -9.47 -12.60 23.21
N GLU A 81 -8.42 -13.16 23.79
CA GLU A 81 -7.10 -12.56 23.86
C GLU A 81 -6.62 -12.27 22.41
N SER A 82 -6.51 -10.98 22.11
CA SER A 82 -5.82 -10.53 20.90
C SER A 82 -4.33 -10.60 21.18
N ASN A 83 -3.58 -11.23 20.26
CA ASN A 83 -2.15 -11.42 20.41
C ASN A 83 -1.45 -10.04 20.33
N PRO A 84 -0.89 -9.49 21.43
CA PRO A 84 -0.45 -8.09 21.49
C PRO A 84 0.73 -7.77 20.55
N GLY A 85 1.45 -8.80 20.10
CA GLY A 85 2.64 -8.66 19.26
C GLY A 85 2.39 -8.57 17.75
N SER A 86 1.16 -8.66 17.27
CA SER A 86 0.87 -8.57 15.83
C SER A 86 0.50 -7.15 15.43
N GLU A 87 1.28 -6.56 14.53
CA GLU A 87 0.95 -5.31 13.82
C GLU A 87 -0.38 -5.42 13.02
N TYR A 88 -0.91 -6.64 12.90
CA TYR A 88 -2.16 -7.02 12.24
C TYR A 88 -3.24 -7.51 13.21
N ALA A 89 -3.21 -7.17 14.51
CA ALA A 89 -4.24 -7.56 15.48
C ALA A 89 -5.69 -7.18 15.10
N ASN A 90 -5.88 -6.35 14.07
CA ASN A 90 -7.18 -5.89 13.54
C ASN A 90 -7.69 -6.71 12.33
N VAL A 91 -6.90 -7.68 11.85
CA VAL A 91 -7.20 -8.54 10.68
C VAL A 91 -7.21 -10.00 11.16
N PRO A 92 -8.31 -10.75 11.04
CA PRO A 92 -8.30 -12.19 11.31
C PRO A 92 -7.27 -12.88 10.42
N SER A 93 -6.63 -13.95 10.91
CA SER A 93 -5.82 -14.83 10.05
C SER A 93 -6.73 -15.55 9.06
N VAL A 94 -6.99 -14.94 7.88
CA VAL A 94 -7.92 -15.51 6.90
C VAL A 94 -7.24 -16.68 6.19
N ARG A 95 -7.70 -17.90 6.48
CA ARG A 95 -7.68 -19.00 5.50
C ARG A 95 -8.76 -18.67 4.47
N HIS A 96 -8.39 -18.51 3.21
CA HIS A 96 -9.34 -18.30 2.12
C HIS A 96 -10.31 -19.49 2.00
N PRO A 97 -11.64 -19.27 2.00
CA PRO A 97 -12.56 -20.16 1.31
C PRO A 97 -13.00 -19.49 0.01
N ASN A 98 -12.74 -20.16 -1.10
CA ASN A 98 -13.38 -19.87 -2.37
C ASN A 98 -14.90 -19.96 -2.23
N GLY A 99 -15.64 -19.03 -2.84
CA GLY A 99 -17.04 -19.26 -3.19
C GLY A 99 -17.92 -18.02 -3.05
N HIS A 100 -18.33 -17.48 -4.20
CA HIS A 100 -19.59 -16.75 -4.30
C HIS A 100 -20.72 -17.70 -3.88
N VAL A 101 -21.55 -17.27 -2.93
CA VAL A 101 -22.83 -17.92 -2.64
C VAL A 101 -23.91 -16.87 -2.84
N GLU A 102 -24.59 -16.95 -3.98
CA GLU A 102 -25.91 -16.36 -4.15
C GLU A 102 -26.89 -17.15 -3.28
N THR A 103 -27.71 -16.47 -2.49
CA THR A 103 -28.96 -17.04 -1.99
C THR A 103 -30.09 -16.04 -2.11
N SER A 104 -30.97 -16.32 -3.05
CA SER A 104 -32.36 -15.86 -3.05
C SER A 104 -33.17 -16.75 -2.10
N PHE A 105 -34.11 -16.20 -1.33
CA PHE A 105 -35.30 -16.93 -0.90
C PHE A 105 -36.46 -15.99 -0.55
N ALA A 106 -37.60 -16.28 -1.17
CA ALA A 106 -38.92 -15.76 -0.80
C ALA A 106 -39.56 -16.68 0.25
N GLY A 107 -40.33 -16.12 1.20
CA GLY A 107 -41.09 -16.90 2.17
C GLY A 107 -41.94 -16.03 3.10
N THR A 108 -43.25 -16.14 2.93
CA THR A 108 -44.35 -15.43 3.60
C THR A 108 -44.50 -15.75 5.10
N GLY A 109 -44.80 -14.74 5.92
CA GLY A 109 -45.35 -14.91 7.27
C GLY A 109 -45.57 -13.57 7.98
N ASN A 110 -46.83 -13.18 8.19
CA ASN A 110 -47.22 -11.99 8.95
C ASN A 110 -46.87 -12.16 10.44
N VAL A 111 -45.71 -11.65 10.84
CA VAL A 111 -45.30 -11.36 12.22
C VAL A 111 -45.00 -9.86 12.25
N PRO A 112 -45.35 -9.08 13.30
CA PRO A 112 -44.95 -7.68 13.36
C PRO A 112 -43.43 -7.63 13.22
N SER A 113 -42.96 -7.08 12.11
CA SER A 113 -41.56 -7.13 11.73
C SER A 113 -40.72 -6.44 12.81
N LEU A 114 -39.87 -7.23 13.47
CA LEU A 114 -38.75 -6.67 14.20
C LEU A 114 -37.96 -5.86 13.17
N VAL A 115 -37.84 -4.55 13.39
CA VAL A 115 -37.09 -3.68 12.49
C VAL A 115 -35.63 -4.10 12.61
N VAL A 116 -35.08 -4.66 11.54
CA VAL A 116 -33.65 -4.94 11.40
C VAL A 116 -33.01 -3.77 10.67
N ARG A 117 -31.87 -3.29 11.16
CA ARG A 117 -31.08 -2.23 10.51
C ARG A 117 -29.72 -2.75 10.10
N ARG A 118 -29.41 -2.62 8.82
CA ARG A 118 -28.05 -2.77 8.28
C ARG A 118 -27.19 -1.61 8.77
N ILE A 119 -26.07 -1.92 9.41
CA ILE A 119 -25.06 -0.97 9.89
C ILE A 119 -23.73 -1.36 9.26
N VAL A 120 -23.03 -0.39 8.68
CA VAL A 120 -21.71 -0.59 8.08
C VAL A 120 -20.64 0.11 8.92
N GLN A 121 -19.54 -0.57 9.21
CA GLN A 121 -18.37 -0.01 9.85
C GLN A 121 -17.22 0.06 8.84
N TYR A 122 -16.74 1.27 8.59
CA TYR A 122 -15.49 1.53 7.90
C TYR A 122 -14.40 1.82 8.94
N HIS A 123 -13.39 0.97 9.00
CA HIS A 123 -12.28 1.06 9.94
C HIS A 123 -11.00 1.38 9.18
N PHE A 124 -10.52 2.62 9.26
CA PHE A 124 -9.23 3.03 8.72
C PHE A 124 -8.09 2.53 9.61
N THR A 125 -7.35 1.53 9.14
CA THR A 125 -6.34 0.78 9.91
C THR A 125 -4.94 1.39 9.77
N ASN A 126 -4.69 2.17 8.72
CA ASN A 126 -3.39 2.77 8.44
C ASN A 126 -3.20 4.16 9.10
N TRP A 127 -3.60 4.29 10.37
CA TRP A 127 -3.36 5.49 11.20
C TRP A 127 -2.80 5.08 12.56
N ASN A 128 -1.49 4.82 12.58
CA ASN A 128 -0.77 4.40 13.79
C ASN A 128 -0.38 5.61 14.66
N ASP A 129 -0.44 5.43 15.99
CA ASP A 129 0.05 6.34 17.05
C ASP A 129 -0.58 7.75 17.14
N TYR A 130 -0.24 8.49 18.20
CA TYR A 130 -0.66 9.88 18.47
C TYR A 130 -0.21 10.93 17.41
N LYS A 131 0.33 10.48 16.28
CA LYS A 131 0.79 11.30 15.17
C LYS A 131 -0.27 11.41 14.07
N ALA A 132 -0.04 12.33 13.14
CA ALA A 132 -0.80 12.35 11.89
C ALA A 132 -0.43 11.15 10.99
N PRO A 133 -1.29 10.73 10.05
CA PRO A 133 -0.92 9.74 9.04
C PRO A 133 0.33 10.20 8.28
N GLU A 134 1.21 9.26 7.92
CA GLU A 134 2.44 9.59 7.18
C GLU A 134 2.13 10.12 5.77
N CYS A 135 1.07 9.59 5.16
CA CYS A 135 0.62 9.94 3.81
C CYS A 135 -0.85 10.40 3.83
N SER A 136 -1.14 11.52 3.17
CA SER A 136 -2.49 12.06 3.01
C SER A 136 -3.37 11.25 2.06
N THR A 137 -2.76 10.57 1.09
CA THR A 137 -3.47 9.88 0.01
C THR A 137 -4.38 8.77 0.52
N GLY A 138 -3.91 7.93 1.45
CA GLY A 138 -4.72 6.85 2.03
C GLY A 138 -6.01 7.38 2.66
N LEU A 139 -5.90 8.45 3.44
CA LEU A 139 -7.06 9.07 4.09
C LEU A 139 -7.99 9.78 3.11
N LEU A 140 -7.44 10.47 2.11
CA LEU A 140 -8.25 11.14 1.08
C LEU A 140 -9.03 10.14 0.22
N ARG A 141 -8.42 9.00 -0.15
CA ARG A 141 -9.12 7.90 -0.85
C ARG A 141 -10.23 7.32 0.01
N PHE A 142 -9.95 7.08 1.29
CA PHE A 142 -10.94 6.58 2.24
C PHE A 142 -12.12 7.55 2.41
N LEU A 143 -11.86 8.85 2.55
CA LEU A 143 -12.89 9.90 2.57
C LEU A 143 -13.71 9.93 1.28
N ASN A 144 -13.06 9.88 0.12
CA ASN A 144 -13.74 9.84 -1.17
C ASN A 144 -14.69 8.63 -1.27
N ARG A 145 -14.27 7.47 -0.75
CA ARG A 145 -15.10 6.28 -0.70
C ARG A 145 -16.33 6.48 0.19
N LEU A 146 -16.14 7.05 1.37
CA LEU A 146 -17.24 7.33 2.30
C LEU A 146 -18.24 8.33 1.71
N ARG A 147 -17.76 9.40 1.07
CA ARG A 147 -18.60 10.42 0.41
C ARG A 147 -19.48 9.88 -0.71
N ALA A 148 -19.13 8.73 -1.29
CA ALA A 148 -19.95 8.05 -2.30
C ALA A 148 -21.09 7.20 -1.69
N LEU A 149 -21.14 7.03 -0.37
CA LEU A 149 -22.12 6.18 0.31
C LEU A 149 -23.38 6.99 0.68
N PRO A 150 -24.60 6.48 0.39
CA PRO A 150 -25.83 7.04 0.95
C PRO A 150 -25.81 7.10 2.48
N GLU A 151 -25.23 6.10 3.14
CA GLU A 151 -25.13 6.02 4.60
C GLU A 151 -24.29 7.15 5.22
N PHE A 152 -23.38 7.76 4.44
CA PHE A 152 -22.59 8.90 4.87
C PHE A 152 -23.31 10.23 4.68
N ASN A 153 -24.12 10.34 3.62
CA ASN A 153 -24.75 11.60 3.22
C ASN A 153 -26.17 11.78 3.78
N ASP A 154 -26.93 10.69 3.96
CA ASP A 154 -28.36 10.74 4.28
C ASP A 154 -28.65 10.47 5.77
N TYR A 155 -27.66 10.01 6.53
CA TYR A 155 -27.82 9.59 7.94
C TYR A 155 -26.73 10.18 8.84
N PRO A 156 -26.99 10.32 10.16
CA PRO A 156 -25.94 10.69 11.11
C PRO A 156 -24.81 9.65 11.15
N VAL A 157 -23.57 10.10 10.99
CA VAL A 157 -22.38 9.24 10.98
C VAL A 157 -21.70 9.25 12.36
N ILE A 158 -21.43 8.08 12.92
CA ILE A 158 -20.59 7.96 14.12
C ILE A 158 -19.13 7.90 13.70
N ILE A 159 -18.35 8.90 14.08
CA ILE A 159 -16.90 8.92 13.83
C ILE A 159 -16.17 8.85 15.17
N HIS A 160 -15.29 7.86 15.36
CA HIS A 160 -14.55 7.72 16.62
C HIS A 160 -13.11 7.23 16.42
N CYS A 161 -12.29 7.50 17.45
CA CYS A 161 -10.95 6.95 17.62
C CYS A 161 -10.86 6.33 19.02
N SER A 162 -9.80 6.65 19.78
CA SER A 162 -9.73 6.33 21.22
C SER A 162 -10.53 7.35 22.06
N ALA A 163 -10.04 8.58 22.22
CA ALA A 163 -10.74 9.63 22.98
C ALA A 163 -11.85 10.37 22.18
N GLY A 164 -11.90 10.15 20.87
CA GLY A 164 -12.86 10.80 19.97
C GLY A 164 -12.61 12.30 19.77
N VAL A 165 -11.36 12.77 19.85
CA VAL A 165 -11.03 14.21 19.74
C VAL A 165 -9.89 14.51 18.77
N GLY A 166 -8.79 13.74 18.80
CA GLY A 166 -7.63 13.93 17.93
C GLY A 166 -7.90 13.55 16.48
N ARG A 167 -7.72 12.27 16.14
CA ARG A 167 -7.96 11.72 14.79
C ARG A 167 -9.38 11.97 14.30
N THR A 168 -10.38 11.82 15.18
CA THR A 168 -11.77 12.16 14.89
C THR A 168 -11.93 13.62 14.47
N GLY A 169 -11.33 14.56 15.20
CA GLY A 169 -11.39 15.97 14.83
C GLY A 169 -10.64 16.29 13.56
N THR A 170 -9.49 15.65 13.32
CA THR A 170 -8.72 15.79 12.07
C THR A 170 -9.53 15.28 10.87
N PHE A 171 -10.16 14.11 11.00
CA PHE A 171 -11.00 13.52 9.96
C PHE A 171 -12.17 14.46 9.59
N ILE A 172 -12.92 14.90 10.60
CA ILE A 172 -14.07 15.81 10.42
C ILE A 172 -13.62 17.14 9.80
N ALA A 173 -12.49 17.69 10.26
CA ALA A 173 -11.97 18.94 9.72
C ALA A 173 -11.55 18.82 8.25
N ILE A 174 -10.88 17.72 7.86
CA ILE A 174 -10.52 17.51 6.45
C ILE A 174 -11.78 17.42 5.60
N ASP A 175 -12.73 16.58 6.00
CA ASP A 175 -14.00 16.39 5.29
C ASP A 175 -14.73 17.73 5.08
N SER A 176 -15.04 18.46 6.14
CA SER A 176 -15.78 19.73 5.98
C SER A 176 -14.99 20.81 5.22
N MET A 177 -13.66 20.81 5.31
CA MET A 177 -12.85 21.77 4.56
C MET A 177 -12.71 21.43 3.08
N LEU A 178 -12.86 20.16 2.69
CA LEU A 178 -13.00 19.80 1.27
C LEU A 178 -14.26 20.43 0.67
N ASP A 179 -15.38 20.41 1.40
CA ASP A 179 -16.64 21.01 0.93
C ASP A 179 -16.55 22.54 0.87
N GLN A 180 -15.95 23.15 1.89
CA GLN A 180 -15.72 24.61 1.88
C GLN A 180 -14.83 25.01 0.70
N CYS A 181 -13.76 24.24 0.44
CA CYS A 181 -12.87 24.51 -0.67
C CYS A 181 -13.59 24.37 -2.01
N ALA A 182 -14.39 23.31 -2.20
CA ALA A 182 -15.15 23.07 -3.42
C ALA A 182 -16.21 24.16 -3.66
N ALA A 183 -16.90 24.62 -2.61
CA ALA A 183 -17.97 25.60 -2.73
C ALA A 183 -17.46 27.05 -2.85
N GLN A 184 -16.33 27.39 -2.22
CA GLN A 184 -15.90 28.77 -2.04
C GLN A 184 -14.51 29.09 -2.62
N GLY A 185 -13.75 28.08 -3.07
CA GLY A 185 -12.36 28.23 -3.50
C GLY A 185 -11.41 28.67 -2.38
N LYS A 186 -11.81 28.54 -1.11
CA LYS A 186 -11.04 28.92 0.08
C LYS A 186 -11.35 28.00 1.26
N VAL A 187 -10.43 27.93 2.22
CA VAL A 187 -10.60 27.16 3.47
C VAL A 187 -10.24 28.02 4.68
N ASP A 188 -10.96 27.85 5.79
CA ASP A 188 -10.64 28.47 7.09
C ASP A 188 -10.53 27.40 8.18
N ILE A 189 -9.39 26.72 8.17
CA ILE A 189 -9.10 25.61 9.08
C ILE A 189 -9.07 26.09 10.55
N PHE A 190 -8.56 27.30 10.80
CA PHE A 190 -8.47 27.83 12.16
C PHE A 190 -9.86 28.06 12.75
N ALA A 191 -10.73 28.81 12.06
CA ALA A 191 -12.06 29.09 12.55
C ALA A 191 -12.89 27.81 12.65
N TYR A 192 -12.75 26.88 11.72
CA TYR A 192 -13.47 25.61 11.75
C TYR A 192 -13.05 24.75 12.96
N VAL A 193 -11.76 24.55 13.20
CA VAL A 193 -11.27 23.80 14.37
C VAL A 193 -11.63 24.51 15.68
N ALA A 194 -11.56 25.85 15.73
CA ALA A 194 -12.04 26.61 16.88
C ALA A 194 -13.55 26.42 17.12
N GLY A 195 -14.34 26.31 16.06
CA GLY A 195 -15.76 25.95 16.10
C GLY A 195 -16.01 24.54 16.65
N LEU A 196 -15.30 23.53 16.14
CA LEU A 196 -15.37 22.16 16.64
C LEU A 196 -15.09 22.10 18.14
N ARG A 197 -14.09 22.86 18.62
CA ARG A 197 -13.71 22.91 20.04
C ARG A 197 -14.78 23.50 20.96
N LYS A 198 -15.75 24.25 20.43
CA LYS A 198 -16.93 24.71 21.18
C LYS A 198 -17.98 23.62 21.36
N GLN A 199 -18.01 22.62 20.47
CA GLN A 199 -18.98 21.52 20.50
C GLN A 199 -18.43 20.31 21.26
N ARG A 200 -17.14 20.02 21.11
CA ARG A 200 -16.43 18.93 21.81
C ARG A 200 -15.03 19.38 22.19
N ASN A 201 -14.60 19.08 23.41
CA ASN A 201 -13.30 19.52 23.91
C ASN A 201 -12.14 18.93 23.08
N LEU A 202 -11.03 19.69 22.97
CA LEU A 202 -9.76 19.21 22.42
C LEU A 202 -9.80 18.67 20.97
N MET A 203 -10.84 18.99 20.19
CA MET A 203 -10.93 18.58 18.79
C MET A 203 -9.68 19.04 18.02
N VAL A 204 -9.06 18.11 17.29
CA VAL A 204 -7.71 18.22 16.73
C VAL A 204 -6.70 18.48 17.86
N GLN A 205 -6.14 17.40 18.41
CA GLN A 205 -5.48 17.43 19.70
C GLN A 205 -3.99 17.82 19.62
N SER A 206 -3.31 17.51 18.51
CA SER A 206 -1.88 17.79 18.35
C SER A 206 -1.57 18.77 17.21
N GLN A 207 -0.41 19.43 17.27
CA GLN A 207 0.08 20.28 16.19
C GLN A 207 0.29 19.51 14.89
N GLU A 208 0.82 18.28 14.96
CA GLU A 208 1.03 17.42 13.80
C GLU A 208 -0.29 17.11 13.09
N GLN A 209 -1.35 16.80 13.86
CA GLN A 209 -2.70 16.62 13.35
C GLN A 209 -3.25 17.87 12.68
N TYR A 210 -3.00 19.05 13.26
CA TYR A 210 -3.43 20.33 12.69
C TYR A 210 -2.71 20.64 11.37
N VAL A 211 -1.38 20.46 11.32
CA VAL A 211 -0.57 20.60 10.09
C VAL A 211 -1.01 19.61 9.02
N PHE A 212 -1.39 18.39 9.41
CA PHE A 212 -1.84 17.38 8.48
C PHE A 212 -3.16 17.75 7.78
N ILE A 213 -4.05 18.51 8.41
CA ILE A 213 -5.25 19.04 7.74
C ILE A 213 -4.84 19.91 6.54
N TYR A 214 -3.88 20.83 6.74
CA TYR A 214 -3.35 21.66 5.64
C TYR A 214 -2.71 20.79 4.56
N LYS A 215 -1.90 19.80 4.95
CA LYS A 215 -1.23 18.89 4.00
C LYS A 215 -2.25 18.11 3.16
N ALA A 216 -3.29 17.56 3.77
CA ALA A 216 -4.33 16.81 3.07
C ALA A 216 -5.13 17.69 2.09
N LEU A 217 -5.50 18.89 2.50
CA LEU A 217 -6.22 19.83 1.63
C LEU A 217 -5.34 20.35 0.48
N ALA A 218 -4.05 20.62 0.75
CA ALA A 218 -3.09 21.00 -0.28
C ALA A 218 -2.85 19.86 -1.28
N GLU A 219 -2.75 18.61 -0.81
CA GLU A 219 -2.62 17.42 -1.67
C GLU A 219 -3.83 17.32 -2.59
N TRP A 220 -5.05 17.38 -2.04
CA TRP A 220 -6.27 17.36 -2.84
C TRP A 220 -6.34 18.53 -3.84
N HIS A 221 -5.98 19.74 -3.41
CA HIS A 221 -6.01 20.92 -4.28
C HIS A 221 -4.99 20.84 -5.44
N LEU A 222 -3.80 20.29 -5.19
CA LEU A 222 -2.72 20.22 -6.18
C LEU A 222 -2.93 19.10 -7.20
N PHE A 223 -3.49 17.97 -6.78
CA PHE A 223 -3.52 16.74 -7.57
C PHE A 223 -4.93 16.26 -7.92
N GLY A 224 -5.96 16.71 -7.20
CA GLY A 224 -7.33 16.28 -7.39
C GLY A 224 -7.56 14.81 -7.02
N TYR A 225 -8.68 14.28 -7.50
CA TYR A 225 -9.00 12.84 -7.38
C TYR A 225 -8.35 12.09 -8.54
N THR A 226 -7.41 11.21 -8.21
CA THR A 226 -6.63 10.39 -9.16
C THR A 226 -6.92 8.90 -9.01
N ASP A 227 -7.74 8.55 -8.01
CA ASP A 227 -8.22 7.20 -7.78
C ASP A 227 -9.47 6.92 -8.60
N MET A 228 -9.39 6.00 -9.56
CA MET A 228 -10.41 5.76 -10.58
C MET A 228 -10.90 4.32 -10.53
N ASP A 229 -12.19 4.09 -10.85
CA ASP A 229 -12.62 2.75 -11.26
C ASP A 229 -12.15 2.43 -12.69
N VAL A 230 -12.46 1.22 -13.16
CA VAL A 230 -12.05 0.71 -14.47
C VAL A 230 -12.60 1.54 -15.63
N GLU A 231 -13.84 2.03 -15.53
CA GLU A 231 -14.47 2.82 -16.60
C GLU A 231 -13.83 4.20 -16.68
N GLN A 232 -13.73 4.88 -15.54
CA GLN A 232 -13.06 6.17 -15.38
C GLN A 232 -11.61 6.13 -15.87
N LEU A 233 -10.88 5.04 -15.59
CA LEU A 233 -9.50 4.88 -16.03
C LEU A 233 -9.38 4.80 -17.56
N LEU A 234 -10.30 4.11 -18.23
CA LEU A 234 -10.29 3.97 -19.69
C LEU A 234 -10.53 5.33 -20.37
N GLU A 235 -11.48 6.10 -19.86
CA GLU A 235 -11.76 7.47 -20.31
C GLU A 235 -10.56 8.40 -20.05
N HIS A 236 -10.00 8.33 -18.84
CA HIS A 236 -8.81 9.12 -18.47
C HIS A 236 -7.63 8.80 -19.38
N TYR A 237 -7.36 7.52 -19.63
CA TYR A 237 -6.26 7.11 -20.50
C TYR A 237 -6.41 7.65 -21.93
N GLN A 238 -7.64 7.64 -22.48
CA GLN A 238 -7.93 8.26 -23.78
C GLN A 238 -7.62 9.75 -23.77
N ALA A 239 -8.07 10.48 -22.74
CA ALA A 239 -7.77 11.91 -22.58
C ALA A 239 -6.26 12.19 -22.43
N LEU A 240 -5.48 11.28 -21.84
CA LEU A 240 -4.03 11.43 -21.70
C LEU A 240 -3.27 11.28 -23.03
N ILE A 241 -3.74 10.40 -23.92
CA ILE A 241 -3.10 10.12 -25.21
C ILE A 241 -3.58 11.03 -26.35
N GLU A 242 -4.76 11.64 -26.23
CA GLU A 242 -5.27 12.57 -27.23
C GLU A 242 -4.46 13.88 -27.26
N PRO A 243 -4.02 14.35 -28.45
CA PRO A 243 -3.40 15.67 -28.58
C PRO A 243 -4.47 16.74 -28.29
N GLY A 244 -4.29 17.47 -27.18
CA GLY A 244 -5.33 18.26 -26.51
C GLY A 244 -6.28 19.03 -27.44
N ILE A 245 -7.56 18.65 -27.42
CA ILE A 245 -8.66 19.51 -27.86
C ILE A 245 -8.80 20.61 -26.83
N ARG A 246 -8.79 21.86 -27.31
CA ARG A 246 -8.86 23.09 -26.51
C ARG A 246 -9.99 23.04 -25.47
N ASP A 247 -9.63 22.94 -24.18
CA ASP A 247 -10.57 23.24 -23.10
C ASP A 247 -10.89 24.73 -23.12
N ARG A 248 -12.10 25.07 -23.59
CA ARG A 248 -12.62 26.45 -23.59
C ARG A 248 -13.19 26.87 -22.22
N ASN A 249 -13.22 26.01 -21.20
CA ASN A 249 -13.98 26.25 -19.97
C ASN A 249 -13.20 26.15 -18.64
N SER A 250 -11.87 26.09 -18.64
CA SER A 250 -11.09 26.25 -17.40
C SER A 250 -11.00 27.73 -16.99
N SER A 251 -12.09 28.26 -16.45
CA SER A 251 -12.15 29.57 -15.80
C SER A 251 -11.53 29.52 -14.40
N PHE A 252 -10.24 29.17 -14.28
CA PHE A 252 -9.45 29.41 -13.06
C PHE A 252 -7.93 29.32 -13.31
N SER A 253 -7.39 30.26 -14.09
CA SER A 253 -5.93 30.50 -14.12
C SER A 253 -5.61 31.98 -14.39
N GLY A 254 -5.96 32.83 -13.44
CA GLY A 254 -5.38 34.17 -13.36
C GLY A 254 -3.99 34.07 -12.75
N LEU A 255 -2.96 33.71 -13.53
CA LEU A 255 -1.54 34.13 -13.41
C LEU A 255 -0.61 33.27 -14.29
N SER A 256 -0.76 33.30 -15.62
CA SER A 256 0.32 32.85 -16.52
C SER A 256 0.12 33.40 -17.94
N LYS A 257 0.26 34.72 -18.09
CA LYS A 257 0.47 35.33 -19.41
C LYS A 257 1.78 36.09 -19.36
N LEU A 258 2.88 35.42 -19.75
CA LEU A 258 4.09 36.02 -20.32
C LEU A 258 5.20 34.95 -20.51
N VAL A 259 4.99 33.95 -21.36
CA VAL A 259 6.06 33.38 -22.21
C VAL A 259 5.40 32.84 -23.47
N ARG A 260 5.70 33.46 -24.62
CA ARG A 260 5.49 32.85 -25.94
C ARG A 260 6.73 32.01 -26.23
N SER A 261 6.59 30.71 -26.33
CA SER A 261 7.53 29.85 -27.07
C SER A 261 6.72 28.87 -27.92
N ASP A 262 7.19 28.63 -29.14
CA ASP A 262 6.66 27.67 -30.13
C ASP A 262 6.79 26.20 -29.68
N ALA A 263 6.41 25.89 -28.44
CA ALA A 263 6.38 24.53 -27.93
C ALA A 263 5.01 23.91 -28.25
N VAL A 264 5.03 22.74 -28.90
CA VAL A 264 3.87 21.85 -29.00
C VAL A 264 3.28 21.71 -27.59
N SER A 265 1.98 21.98 -27.44
CA SER A 265 1.31 21.82 -26.15
C SER A 265 1.54 20.39 -25.63
N PRO A 266 1.95 20.22 -24.37
CA PRO A 266 2.20 18.88 -23.83
C PRO A 266 0.94 18.03 -23.94
N THR A 267 1.10 16.72 -24.19
CA THR A 267 -0.01 15.76 -24.10
C THR A 267 -0.58 15.75 -22.68
N GLY A 268 -1.79 15.20 -22.49
CA GLY A 268 -2.36 15.02 -21.15
C GLY A 268 -1.41 14.20 -20.25
N MET A 269 -0.79 13.16 -20.81
CA MET A 269 0.21 12.33 -20.14
C MET A 269 1.42 13.15 -19.64
N GLU A 270 1.99 14.02 -20.49
CA GLU A 270 3.10 14.89 -20.10
C GLU A 270 2.70 15.90 -19.03
N ALA A 271 1.51 16.49 -19.17
CA ALA A 271 1.00 17.47 -18.22
C ALA A 271 0.78 16.83 -16.84
N GLU A 272 0.28 15.59 -16.79
CA GLU A 272 0.11 14.85 -15.56
C GLU A 272 1.45 14.42 -14.95
N PHE A 273 2.37 13.88 -15.76
CA PHE A 273 3.70 13.50 -15.30
C PHE A 273 4.46 14.69 -14.67
N ARG A 274 4.38 15.89 -15.26
CA ARG A 274 4.96 17.12 -14.68
C ARG A 274 4.35 17.50 -13.33
N LYS A 275 3.12 17.07 -13.01
CA LYS A 275 2.56 17.32 -11.67
C LYS A 275 3.32 16.54 -10.58
N LEU A 276 3.96 15.42 -10.90
CA LEU A 276 4.76 14.63 -9.94
C LEU A 276 5.99 15.41 -9.41
N GLU A 277 6.46 16.43 -10.14
CA GLU A 277 7.53 17.32 -9.68
C GLU A 277 7.13 18.15 -8.45
N ARG A 278 5.82 18.28 -8.18
CA ARG A 278 5.30 18.99 -7.02
C ARG A 278 5.31 18.06 -5.81
N THR A 279 6.06 18.43 -4.78
CA THR A 279 6.08 17.71 -3.50
C THR A 279 5.62 18.60 -2.35
N LEU A 280 4.83 18.00 -1.45
CA LEU A 280 4.49 18.57 -0.14
C LEU A 280 5.38 18.00 0.98
N GLU A 281 6.24 17.04 0.65
CA GLU A 281 7.13 16.39 1.59
C GLU A 281 8.46 17.14 1.67
N HIS A 282 9.07 17.10 2.85
CA HIS A 282 10.44 17.55 3.01
C HIS A 282 11.39 16.56 2.33
N PRO A 283 12.50 17.01 1.72
CA PRO A 283 13.50 16.13 1.16
C PRO A 283 13.96 15.08 2.19
N ALA A 284 13.78 13.81 1.83
CA ALA A 284 14.25 12.71 2.67
C ALA A 284 15.77 12.61 2.62
N LYS A 285 16.38 12.26 3.77
CA LYS A 285 17.84 12.16 3.91
C LYS A 285 18.34 10.81 3.41
N CYS A 286 19.57 10.79 2.89
CA CYS A 286 20.33 9.58 2.52
C CYS A 286 21.69 9.54 3.23
N SER A 287 21.75 10.03 4.47
CA SER A 287 23.01 10.28 5.17
C SER A 287 23.81 9.00 5.47
N PHE A 288 23.14 7.85 5.65
CA PHE A 288 23.85 6.58 5.88
C PHE A 288 24.59 6.08 4.66
N ALA A 289 24.05 6.32 3.47
CA ALA A 289 24.67 5.93 2.21
C ALA A 289 25.93 6.76 1.90
N ALA A 290 25.97 8.01 2.37
CA ALA A 290 27.07 8.96 2.15
C ALA A 290 28.24 8.80 3.12
N LYS A 291 28.18 7.87 4.08
CA LYS A 291 29.30 7.57 4.98
C LYS A 291 30.48 6.99 4.20
N GLU A 292 31.70 7.36 4.55
CA GLU A 292 32.94 6.92 3.89
C GLU A 292 33.00 5.39 3.71
N ASP A 293 32.61 4.62 4.74
CA ASP A 293 32.58 3.15 4.72
C ASP A 293 31.52 2.53 3.78
N ASN A 294 30.55 3.33 3.31
CA ASN A 294 29.41 2.88 2.51
C ASN A 294 29.42 3.39 1.08
N VAL A 295 30.17 4.45 0.75
CA VAL A 295 30.22 5.02 -0.62
C VAL A 295 30.57 3.94 -1.65
N MET A 296 31.57 3.11 -1.36
CA MET A 296 32.02 2.04 -2.26
C MET A 296 31.04 0.85 -2.38
N LYS A 297 29.96 0.83 -1.59
CA LYS A 297 28.89 -0.18 -1.69
C LYS A 297 27.77 0.27 -2.62
N ASN A 298 27.80 1.51 -3.10
CA ASN A 298 26.80 2.10 -3.98
C ASN A 298 27.26 2.05 -5.43
N ARG A 299 26.40 1.59 -6.34
CA ARG A 299 26.70 1.67 -7.78
C ARG A 299 26.67 3.10 -8.30
N PHE A 300 25.74 3.90 -7.78
CA PHE A 300 25.56 5.30 -8.14
C PHE A 300 25.24 6.11 -6.89
N ASP A 301 25.95 7.23 -6.69
CA ASP A 301 25.78 8.10 -5.52
C ASP A 301 24.38 8.73 -5.42
N SER A 302 23.71 8.90 -6.56
CA SER A 302 22.36 9.46 -6.64
C SER A 302 21.23 8.44 -6.48
N ALA A 303 21.53 7.13 -6.53
CA ALA A 303 20.56 6.04 -6.47
C ALA A 303 20.71 5.23 -5.17
N VAL A 304 20.57 5.91 -4.03
CA VAL A 304 20.80 5.38 -2.69
C VAL A 304 19.53 5.41 -1.84
N PRO A 305 19.36 4.53 -0.83
CA PRO A 305 18.10 4.46 -0.09
C PRO A 305 17.93 5.67 0.83
N PHE A 306 16.68 6.08 1.07
CA PHE A 306 16.39 7.05 2.12
C PHE A 306 16.61 6.43 3.50
N ASP A 307 17.07 7.24 4.46
CA ASP A 307 17.42 6.79 5.81
C ASP A 307 16.21 6.19 6.55
N ARG A 308 15.00 6.68 6.27
CA ARG A 308 13.76 6.28 6.96
C ARG A 308 13.29 4.86 6.67
N ASN A 309 13.64 4.33 5.50
CA ASN A 309 13.16 3.03 5.03
C ASN A 309 14.28 2.18 4.39
N ARG A 310 15.55 2.53 4.61
CA ARG A 310 16.67 1.68 4.20
C ARG A 310 16.57 0.32 4.88
N VAL A 311 16.96 -0.73 4.17
CA VAL A 311 17.16 -2.04 4.79
C VAL A 311 18.39 -1.95 5.70
N VAL A 312 18.24 -2.44 6.94
CA VAL A 312 19.31 -2.45 7.95
C VAL A 312 19.67 -3.90 8.23
N LEU A 313 20.90 -4.27 7.90
CA LEU A 313 21.42 -5.61 8.18
C LEU A 313 21.89 -5.70 9.63
N ARG A 314 21.83 -6.90 10.22
CA ARG A 314 22.34 -7.14 11.58
C ARG A 314 23.83 -6.81 11.66
N ALA A 315 24.22 -6.17 12.75
CA ALA A 315 25.62 -5.83 12.98
C ALA A 315 26.46 -7.10 13.19
N SER A 316 27.57 -7.21 12.47
CA SER A 316 28.53 -8.30 12.64
C SER A 316 29.54 -7.90 13.71
N ILE A 317 29.73 -8.75 14.71
CA ILE A 317 30.63 -8.47 15.85
C ILE A 317 32.06 -8.27 15.33
N GLY A 318 32.68 -7.14 15.68
CA GLY A 318 34.08 -6.86 15.35
C GLY A 318 34.33 -6.21 13.98
N TYR A 319 33.29 -5.93 13.19
CA TYR A 319 33.41 -5.29 11.88
C TYR A 319 32.65 -3.96 11.84
N ALA A 320 33.33 -2.87 11.48
CA ALA A 320 32.71 -1.57 11.31
C ALA A 320 31.73 -1.57 10.11
N ASP A 321 30.64 -0.82 10.25
CA ASP A 321 29.69 -0.49 9.18
C ASP A 321 29.17 -1.67 8.33
N THR A 322 28.88 -2.81 8.98
CA THR A 322 28.23 -3.95 8.30
C THR A 322 26.72 -3.83 8.17
N THR A 323 26.08 -2.79 8.71
CA THR A 323 24.61 -2.70 8.75
C THR A 323 23.98 -2.12 7.47
N TYR A 324 24.81 -1.70 6.52
CA TYR A 324 24.37 -1.00 5.31
C TYR A 324 24.35 -1.91 4.10
N ILE A 325 23.25 -1.83 3.35
CA ILE A 325 23.10 -2.30 1.98
C ILE A 325 22.26 -1.27 1.23
N ASN A 326 22.54 -1.06 -0.06
CA ASN A 326 21.75 -0.14 -0.88
C ASN A 326 20.44 -0.83 -1.31
N ALA A 327 19.47 -0.82 -0.39
CA ALA A 327 18.13 -1.31 -0.60
C ALA A 327 17.11 -0.53 0.25
N SER A 328 15.90 -0.36 -0.27
CA SER A 328 14.78 0.31 0.40
C SER A 328 13.66 -0.70 0.65
N SER A 329 13.13 -0.73 1.87
CA SER A 329 11.90 -1.46 2.20
C SER A 329 10.67 -0.66 1.76
N VAL A 330 9.75 -1.31 1.07
CA VAL A 330 8.52 -0.70 0.56
C VAL A 330 7.33 -1.55 1.00
N LYS A 331 6.36 -0.91 1.66
CA LYS A 331 5.07 -1.53 1.95
C LYS A 331 4.35 -1.78 0.62
N GLY A 332 3.97 -3.02 0.34
CA GLY A 332 3.11 -3.31 -0.80
C GLY A 332 1.64 -3.37 -0.45
N TYR A 333 0.83 -3.89 -1.37
CA TYR A 333 -0.62 -4.02 -1.17
C TYR A 333 -0.94 -5.25 -0.32
N PHE A 334 -0.58 -6.45 -0.80
CA PHE A 334 -0.63 -7.68 -0.02
C PHE A 334 0.75 -8.13 0.46
N TYR A 335 1.78 -7.96 -0.37
CA TYR A 335 3.13 -8.44 -0.09
C TYR A 335 4.11 -7.28 0.09
N PRO A 336 5.04 -7.33 1.05
CA PRO A 336 6.10 -6.33 1.16
C PRO A 336 7.14 -6.49 0.04
N TYR A 337 7.79 -5.39 -0.32
CA TYR A 337 8.83 -5.34 -1.34
C TYR A 337 10.14 -4.80 -0.78
N VAL A 338 11.26 -5.24 -1.34
CA VAL A 338 12.57 -4.62 -1.18
C VAL A 338 13.07 -4.19 -2.55
N LEU A 339 13.40 -2.91 -2.70
CA LEU A 339 13.96 -2.33 -3.93
C LEU A 339 15.46 -2.16 -3.75
N ALA A 340 16.26 -2.96 -4.45
CA ALA A 340 17.72 -3.01 -4.29
C ALA A 340 18.45 -2.70 -5.59
N GLN A 341 19.65 -2.15 -5.49
CA GLN A 341 20.59 -2.16 -6.62
C GLN A 341 21.14 -3.57 -6.86
N ASP A 342 21.70 -3.80 -8.04
CA ASP A 342 22.58 -4.94 -8.28
C ASP A 342 23.84 -4.87 -7.39
N PRO A 343 24.31 -5.99 -6.82
CA PRO A 343 25.62 -6.07 -6.16
C PRO A 343 26.74 -5.53 -7.05
N VAL A 344 27.72 -4.84 -6.46
CA VAL A 344 28.82 -4.14 -7.16
C VAL A 344 30.19 -4.78 -6.95
N SER A 345 30.29 -5.70 -5.99
CA SER A 345 31.53 -6.39 -5.60
C SER A 345 31.20 -7.66 -4.82
N GLU A 346 32.17 -8.55 -4.66
CA GLU A 346 32.03 -9.78 -3.85
C GLU A 346 31.53 -9.50 -2.43
N ASN A 347 32.01 -8.41 -1.81
CA ASN A 347 31.55 -7.98 -0.49
C ASN A 347 30.05 -7.66 -0.47
N THR A 348 29.57 -6.93 -1.47
CA THR A 348 28.14 -6.60 -1.57
C THR A 348 27.30 -7.78 -2.05
N VAL A 349 27.87 -8.75 -2.76
CA VAL A 349 27.21 -10.03 -3.07
C VAL A 349 26.95 -10.80 -1.79
N PHE A 350 27.95 -10.88 -0.89
CA PHE A 350 27.77 -11.45 0.44
C PHE A 350 26.69 -10.69 1.23
N ASP A 351 26.72 -9.35 1.25
CA ASP A 351 25.72 -8.55 1.95
C ASP A 351 24.31 -8.74 1.36
N PHE A 352 24.18 -8.97 0.05
CA PHE A 352 22.91 -9.26 -0.64
C PHE A 352 22.33 -10.62 -0.20
N TRP A 353 23.15 -11.67 -0.13
CA TRP A 353 22.72 -12.96 0.41
C TRP A 353 22.38 -12.91 1.89
N ARG A 354 23.11 -12.11 2.67
CA ARG A 354 22.76 -11.87 4.07
C ARG A 354 21.41 -11.17 4.19
N MET A 355 21.12 -10.18 3.34
CA MET A 355 19.79 -9.55 3.28
C MET A 355 18.69 -10.58 2.96
N ILE A 356 18.91 -11.45 1.97
CA ILE A 356 17.98 -12.52 1.59
C ILE A 356 17.68 -13.44 2.78
N SER A 357 18.73 -13.82 3.52
CA SER A 357 18.62 -14.68 4.71
C SER A 357 17.90 -14.01 5.87
N GLU A 358 18.32 -12.80 6.25
CA GLU A 358 17.76 -12.08 7.40
C GLU A 358 16.28 -11.71 7.21
N LEU A 359 15.86 -11.51 5.96
CA LEU A 359 14.49 -11.17 5.61
C LEU A 359 13.64 -12.37 5.17
N ASN A 360 14.17 -13.61 5.21
CA ASN A 360 13.47 -14.83 4.77
C ASN A 360 12.91 -14.73 3.33
N VAL A 361 13.71 -14.17 2.42
CA VAL A 361 13.29 -13.94 1.03
C VAL A 361 13.27 -15.25 0.26
N THR A 362 12.14 -15.57 -0.38
CA THR A 362 11.99 -16.76 -1.24
C THR A 362 11.86 -16.44 -2.73
N THR A 363 11.77 -15.15 -3.08
CA THR A 363 11.44 -14.67 -4.43
C THR A 363 12.30 -13.44 -4.76
N LEU A 364 13.15 -13.57 -5.79
CA LEU A 364 13.94 -12.47 -6.37
C LEU A 364 13.45 -12.17 -7.77
N VAL A 365 13.41 -10.89 -8.14
CA VAL A 365 13.16 -10.45 -9.51
C VAL A 365 14.34 -9.60 -9.96
N MET A 366 15.10 -10.13 -10.92
CA MET A 366 16.22 -9.48 -11.57
C MET A 366 15.73 -8.84 -12.88
N LEU A 367 15.84 -7.51 -12.97
CA LEU A 367 15.37 -6.72 -14.12
C LEU A 367 16.52 -6.13 -14.96
N SER A 368 17.76 -6.28 -14.50
CA SER A 368 18.97 -5.96 -15.27
C SER A 368 19.28 -7.04 -16.30
N ASN A 369 19.82 -6.66 -17.46
CA ASN A 369 20.34 -7.62 -18.43
C ASN A 369 21.58 -8.32 -17.84
N GLU A 370 21.66 -9.65 -17.95
CA GLU A 370 22.79 -10.45 -17.46
C GLU A 370 24.11 -10.11 -18.16
N GLU A 371 24.08 -9.61 -19.39
CA GLU A 371 25.25 -9.19 -20.15
C GLU A 371 25.98 -7.98 -19.51
N ASP A 372 25.27 -7.19 -18.70
CA ASP A 372 25.83 -6.03 -17.99
C ASP A 372 26.63 -6.41 -16.72
N TRP A 373 26.64 -7.69 -16.35
CA TRP A 373 27.27 -8.18 -15.12
C TRP A 373 28.69 -8.66 -15.35
N ILE A 374 29.62 -8.12 -14.57
CA ILE A 374 30.97 -8.68 -14.48
C ILE A 374 31.00 -9.87 -13.50
N PRO A 375 31.96 -10.81 -13.63
CA PRO A 375 31.96 -12.05 -12.84
C PRO A 375 31.90 -11.86 -11.32
N CYS A 376 32.57 -10.85 -10.77
CA CYS A 376 32.60 -10.58 -9.33
C CYS A 376 31.29 -9.96 -8.78
N GLU A 377 30.38 -9.53 -9.65
CA GLU A 377 29.05 -9.05 -9.27
C GLU A 377 28.02 -10.21 -9.25
N LYS A 378 28.25 -11.27 -10.03
CA LYS A 378 27.27 -12.36 -10.17
C LYS A 378 27.06 -13.07 -8.84
N TYR A 379 25.84 -12.96 -8.31
CA TYR A 379 25.45 -13.55 -7.03
C TYR A 379 24.92 -14.99 -7.15
N TRP A 380 24.90 -15.55 -8.35
CA TRP A 380 24.50 -16.94 -8.62
C TRP A 380 25.59 -17.70 -9.40
N PRO A 381 25.63 -19.04 -9.29
CA PRO A 381 26.52 -19.87 -10.11
C PRO A 381 26.10 -19.88 -11.59
N SER A 382 27.06 -19.87 -12.51
CA SER A 382 26.77 -19.86 -13.97
C SER A 382 26.39 -21.21 -14.56
N GLY A 383 26.66 -22.32 -13.87
CA GLY A 383 26.37 -23.68 -14.34
C GLY A 383 25.32 -24.37 -13.48
N LEU A 384 24.43 -25.13 -14.11
CA LEU A 384 23.47 -25.97 -13.40
C LEU A 384 24.23 -26.96 -12.49
N HIS A 385 23.75 -27.10 -11.24
CA HIS A 385 24.40 -27.81 -10.14
C HIS A 385 25.74 -27.24 -9.67
N GLY A 386 26.23 -26.15 -10.28
CA GLY A 386 27.40 -25.40 -9.85
C GLY A 386 27.18 -24.76 -8.49
N THR A 387 28.28 -24.57 -7.75
CA THR A 387 28.30 -23.90 -6.44
C THR A 387 29.26 -22.71 -6.49
N SER A 388 28.79 -21.57 -6.02
CA SER A 388 29.60 -20.37 -5.77
C SER A 388 29.68 -20.14 -4.28
N VAL A 389 30.86 -19.78 -3.78
CA VAL A 389 31.07 -19.40 -2.39
C VAL A 389 31.48 -17.94 -2.35
N TYR A 390 30.74 -17.12 -1.62
CA TYR A 390 31.03 -15.71 -1.43
C TYR A 390 31.50 -15.49 0.00
N GLU A 391 32.72 -14.98 0.15
CA GLU A 391 33.40 -14.90 1.44
C GLU A 391 33.50 -13.47 1.95
N ARG A 392 33.26 -13.30 3.24
CA ARG A 392 33.60 -12.11 4.01
C ARG A 392 34.15 -12.59 5.36
N PRO A 393 35.44 -12.98 5.45
CA PRO A 393 35.98 -13.69 6.60
C PRO A 393 35.61 -13.03 7.94
N PRO A 394 35.12 -13.80 8.94
CA PRO A 394 35.05 -15.28 9.01
C PRO A 394 33.79 -15.89 8.38
N TYR A 395 32.92 -15.08 7.78
CA TYR A 395 31.63 -15.48 7.22
C TYR A 395 31.77 -15.92 5.76
N HIS A 396 30.88 -16.80 5.33
CA HIS A 396 30.67 -17.12 3.92
C HIS A 396 29.24 -17.60 3.70
N VAL A 397 28.82 -17.54 2.44
CA VAL A 397 27.59 -18.14 1.95
C VAL A 397 27.92 -19.03 0.76
N ALA A 398 27.48 -20.28 0.81
CA ALA A 398 27.55 -21.20 -0.32
C ALA A 398 26.20 -21.21 -1.04
N VAL A 399 26.21 -20.98 -2.35
CA VAL A 399 25.01 -20.87 -3.19
C VAL A 399 25.13 -21.89 -4.32
N GLN A 400 24.11 -22.71 -4.48
CA GLN A 400 24.03 -23.74 -5.51
C GLN A 400 22.84 -23.47 -6.45
N LEU A 401 23.08 -23.58 -7.75
CA LEU A 401 22.01 -23.56 -8.75
C LEU A 401 21.42 -24.97 -8.88
N THR A 402 20.22 -25.20 -8.36
CA THR A 402 19.60 -26.53 -8.31
C THR A 402 18.61 -26.78 -9.44
N GLY A 403 18.18 -25.74 -10.15
CA GLY A 403 17.28 -25.84 -11.29
C GLY A 403 17.23 -24.55 -12.09
N GLU A 404 17.03 -24.66 -13.40
CA GLU A 404 16.86 -23.52 -14.30
C GLU A 404 15.79 -23.86 -15.33
N ASP A 405 14.78 -23.02 -15.44
CA ASP A 405 13.68 -23.18 -16.41
C ASP A 405 13.61 -21.91 -17.28
N HIS A 406 13.58 -22.09 -18.61
CA HIS A 406 13.57 -21.00 -19.60
C HIS A 406 12.14 -20.73 -20.09
N PHE A 407 11.68 -19.49 -19.93
CA PHE A 407 10.40 -19.00 -20.45
C PHE A 407 10.65 -17.97 -21.55
N PRO A 408 9.64 -17.63 -22.37
CA PRO A 408 9.82 -16.68 -23.48
C PRO A 408 10.40 -15.32 -23.09
N TYR A 409 10.12 -14.84 -21.87
CA TYR A 409 10.45 -13.47 -21.44
C TYR A 409 11.29 -13.40 -20.16
N PHE A 410 11.55 -14.53 -19.52
CA PHE A 410 12.36 -14.60 -18.31
C PHE A 410 12.93 -16.01 -18.11
N ILE A 411 13.96 -16.10 -17.30
CA ILE A 411 14.54 -17.36 -16.83
C ILE A 411 14.22 -17.48 -15.35
N THR A 412 13.81 -18.65 -14.89
CA THR A 412 13.70 -18.93 -13.45
C THR A 412 14.86 -19.78 -13.00
N ARG A 413 15.49 -19.39 -11.88
CA ARG A 413 16.58 -20.14 -11.25
C ARG A 413 16.19 -20.52 -9.84
N LYS A 414 16.29 -21.81 -9.52
CA LYS A 414 16.14 -22.36 -8.16
C LYS A 414 17.52 -22.34 -7.53
N LEU A 415 17.70 -21.49 -6.53
CA LEU A 415 18.96 -21.31 -5.83
C LEU A 415 18.81 -21.85 -4.40
N SER A 416 19.65 -22.81 -4.04
CA SER A 416 19.78 -23.29 -2.67
C SER A 416 20.99 -22.62 -2.03
N TYR A 417 20.85 -22.04 -0.85
CA TYR A 417 21.96 -21.38 -0.17
C TYR A 417 22.09 -21.82 1.29
N ARG A 418 23.29 -21.68 1.84
CA ARG A 418 23.59 -21.96 3.24
C ARG A 418 24.54 -20.90 3.79
N MET A 419 24.08 -20.16 4.80
CA MET A 419 24.98 -19.34 5.63
C MET A 419 25.74 -20.27 6.57
N LYS A 420 27.01 -19.99 6.88
CA LYS A 420 27.85 -20.85 7.75
C LYS A 420 27.22 -21.16 9.12
N GLU A 421 26.38 -20.26 9.63
CA GLU A 421 25.70 -20.40 10.93
C GLU A 421 24.46 -21.31 10.87
N ASP A 422 23.98 -21.65 9.66
CA ASP A 422 22.73 -22.38 9.48
C ASP A 422 22.96 -23.88 9.35
N SER A 423 22.17 -24.65 10.10
CA SER A 423 22.15 -26.11 10.01
C SER A 423 21.48 -26.62 8.73
N ALA A 424 20.56 -25.84 8.15
CA ALA A 424 19.76 -26.22 6.99
C ALA A 424 20.00 -25.27 5.80
N ALA A 425 19.95 -25.84 4.59
CA ALA A 425 19.93 -25.03 3.38
C ALA A 425 18.55 -24.41 3.17
N GLN A 426 18.51 -23.16 2.71
CA GLN A 426 17.31 -22.44 2.35
C GLN A 426 17.20 -22.31 0.83
N ASN A 427 16.00 -22.09 0.31
CA ASN A 427 15.76 -21.99 -1.14
C ASN A 427 15.16 -20.64 -1.50
N VAL A 428 15.67 -20.06 -2.57
CA VAL A 428 15.16 -18.84 -3.19
C VAL A 428 14.97 -19.08 -4.69
N MET A 429 13.89 -18.54 -5.25
CA MET A 429 13.66 -18.56 -6.70
C MET A 429 13.95 -17.17 -7.26
N GLN A 430 14.89 -17.10 -8.19
CA GLN A 430 15.17 -15.89 -8.96
C GLN A 430 14.41 -15.94 -10.28
N PHE A 431 13.71 -14.86 -10.62
CA PHE A 431 13.13 -14.60 -11.92
C PHE A 431 13.99 -13.54 -12.62
N ALA A 432 14.78 -13.94 -13.61
CA ALA A 432 15.61 -13.04 -14.41
C ALA A 432 14.87 -12.64 -15.68
N PHE A 433 14.39 -11.40 -15.73
CA PHE A 433 13.66 -10.87 -16.88
C PHE A 433 14.61 -10.63 -18.06
N THR A 434 14.27 -11.18 -19.22
CA THR A 434 15.12 -11.13 -20.43
C THR A 434 14.54 -10.24 -21.53
N ALA A 435 13.32 -9.73 -21.36
CA ALA A 435 12.63 -8.92 -22.36
C ALA A 435 12.74 -7.41 -22.12
N TRP A 436 13.70 -6.95 -21.30
CA TRP A 436 14.03 -5.52 -21.19
C TRP A 436 15.03 -5.12 -22.29
N PRO A 437 14.69 -4.22 -23.22
CA PRO A 437 15.58 -3.82 -24.31
C PRO A 437 16.73 -2.94 -23.83
N SER A 438 17.97 -3.25 -24.24
CA SER A 438 19.17 -2.49 -23.83
C SER A 438 19.19 -1.03 -24.28
N SER A 439 18.43 -0.67 -25.33
CA SER A 439 18.40 0.68 -25.92
C SER A 439 17.13 1.48 -25.61
N CYS A 440 16.14 0.90 -24.92
CA CYS A 440 14.87 1.57 -24.65
C CYS A 440 14.61 1.68 -23.15
N ALA A 441 13.87 2.72 -22.76
CA ALA A 441 13.51 2.94 -21.35
C ALA A 441 12.50 1.89 -20.83
N VAL A 442 11.69 1.31 -21.72
CA VAL A 442 10.64 0.33 -21.38
C VAL A 442 10.55 -0.76 -22.45
N PRO A 443 9.98 -1.95 -22.14
CA PRO A 443 9.66 -2.96 -23.14
C PRO A 443 8.72 -2.45 -24.24
N VAL A 444 8.80 -3.04 -25.44
CA VAL A 444 7.97 -2.65 -26.60
C VAL A 444 6.48 -2.98 -26.40
N SER A 445 6.18 -4.00 -25.59
CA SER A 445 4.84 -4.41 -25.21
C SER A 445 4.78 -4.64 -23.71
N SER A 446 3.60 -4.49 -23.11
CA SER A 446 3.36 -4.75 -21.68
C SER A 446 3.30 -6.24 -21.35
N GLU A 447 2.96 -7.09 -22.32
CA GLU A 447 2.70 -8.53 -22.13
C GLU A 447 3.86 -9.26 -21.42
N PRO A 448 5.15 -9.09 -21.82
CA PRO A 448 6.25 -9.78 -21.16
C PRO A 448 6.35 -9.47 -19.67
N LEU A 449 6.15 -8.21 -19.29
CA LEU A 449 6.22 -7.77 -17.90
C LEU A 449 4.98 -8.21 -17.11
N LEU A 450 3.79 -8.14 -17.72
CA LEU A 450 2.55 -8.64 -17.12
C LEU A 450 2.61 -10.15 -16.85
N SER A 451 3.17 -10.92 -17.80
CA SER A 451 3.42 -12.36 -17.67
C SER A 451 4.33 -12.68 -16.47
N LEU A 452 5.43 -11.93 -16.33
CA LEU A 452 6.33 -12.06 -15.19
C LEU A 452 5.65 -11.68 -13.86
N VAL A 453 4.96 -10.54 -13.80
CA VAL A 453 4.22 -10.09 -12.59
C VAL A 453 3.20 -11.15 -12.18
N GLY A 454 2.44 -11.69 -13.13
CA GLY A 454 1.48 -12.76 -12.87
C GLY A 454 2.11 -13.99 -12.21
N ARG A 455 3.25 -14.46 -12.73
CA ARG A 455 3.98 -15.63 -12.19
C ARG A 455 4.59 -15.39 -10.82
N VAL A 456 5.13 -14.20 -10.59
CA VAL A 456 5.70 -13.84 -9.28
C VAL A 456 4.62 -13.75 -8.22
N LEU A 457 3.48 -13.11 -8.52
CA LEU A 457 2.35 -13.01 -7.58
C LEU A 457 1.66 -14.36 -7.34
N GLU A 458 1.54 -15.21 -8.37
CA GLU A 458 1.06 -16.61 -8.24
C GLU A 458 1.95 -17.42 -7.29
N ARG A 459 3.27 -17.27 -7.40
CA ARG A 459 4.22 -17.92 -6.49
C ARG A 459 4.10 -17.37 -5.07
N GLN A 460 4.09 -16.05 -4.92
CA GLN A 460 4.11 -15.41 -3.61
C GLN A 460 2.84 -15.73 -2.80
N SER A 461 1.68 -15.81 -3.45
CA SER A 461 0.42 -16.19 -2.79
C SER A 461 0.42 -17.61 -2.24
N GLY A 462 1.22 -18.52 -2.83
CA GLY A 462 1.43 -19.88 -2.34
C GLY A 462 2.40 -19.99 -1.15
N LEU A 463 3.00 -18.88 -0.71
CA LEU A 463 4.06 -18.85 0.32
C LEU A 463 3.72 -17.84 1.44
N PRO A 464 2.75 -18.13 2.32
CA PRO A 464 2.26 -17.16 3.32
C PRO A 464 3.31 -16.75 4.36
N ASP A 465 4.30 -17.61 4.64
CA ASP A 465 5.39 -17.34 5.59
C ASP A 465 6.63 -16.72 4.93
N SER A 466 6.57 -16.43 3.63
CA SER A 466 7.68 -15.81 2.89
C SER A 466 7.87 -14.35 3.28
N GLY A 467 9.13 -13.93 3.31
CA GLY A 467 9.50 -12.53 3.41
C GLY A 467 9.15 -11.69 2.18
N PRO A 468 9.74 -10.49 2.05
CA PRO A 468 9.44 -9.58 0.96
C PRO A 468 9.91 -10.12 -0.39
N ILE A 469 9.22 -9.68 -1.46
CA ILE A 469 9.72 -9.85 -2.82
C ILE A 469 10.86 -8.86 -3.03
N VAL A 470 12.06 -9.35 -3.35
CA VAL A 470 13.20 -8.48 -3.68
C VAL A 470 13.19 -8.19 -5.17
N LEU A 471 13.08 -6.92 -5.53
CA LEU A 471 13.19 -6.41 -6.88
C LEU A 471 14.55 -5.72 -7.02
N HIS A 472 15.29 -6.02 -8.08
CA HIS A 472 16.53 -5.32 -8.34
C HIS A 472 16.80 -5.09 -9.83
N CYS A 473 17.48 -3.97 -10.09
CA CYS A 473 18.10 -3.62 -11.36
C CYS A 473 19.40 -2.85 -11.07
N ARG A 474 20.14 -2.41 -12.10
CA ARG A 474 21.46 -1.78 -11.92
C ARG A 474 21.47 -0.72 -10.80
N ASN A 475 20.50 0.20 -10.78
CA ASN A 475 20.39 1.26 -9.77
C ASN A 475 19.32 1.01 -8.69
N GLY A 476 18.48 -0.02 -8.86
CA GLY A 476 17.37 -0.33 -7.97
C GLY A 476 16.19 0.64 -8.00
N SER A 477 16.10 1.52 -9.00
CA SER A 477 15.05 2.53 -9.11
C SER A 477 14.31 2.52 -10.44
N SER A 478 15.02 2.39 -11.56
CA SER A 478 14.43 2.54 -12.91
C SER A 478 13.42 1.44 -13.26
N GLU A 479 13.90 0.28 -13.70
CA GLU A 479 13.10 -0.89 -14.09
C GLU A 479 12.35 -1.45 -12.88
N THR A 480 13.03 -1.44 -11.72
CA THR A 480 12.49 -1.81 -10.41
C THR A 480 11.24 -1.01 -10.07
N GLY A 481 11.22 0.31 -10.33
CA GLY A 481 10.07 1.15 -10.08
C GLY A 481 8.88 0.86 -10.99
N VAL A 482 9.13 0.57 -12.28
CA VAL A 482 8.08 0.19 -13.23
C VAL A 482 7.43 -1.13 -12.84
N TYR A 483 8.23 -2.16 -12.56
CA TYR A 483 7.72 -3.46 -12.09
C TYR A 483 6.90 -3.29 -10.81
N CYS A 484 7.47 -2.62 -9.81
CA CYS A 484 6.81 -2.44 -8.51
C CYS A 484 5.48 -1.71 -8.66
N CYS A 485 5.45 -0.62 -9.43
CA CYS A 485 4.23 0.15 -9.70
C CYS A 485 3.14 -0.73 -10.33
N ILE A 486 3.46 -1.46 -11.40
CA ILE A 486 2.50 -2.33 -12.08
C ILE A 486 2.00 -3.42 -11.13
N SER A 487 2.89 -4.06 -10.36
CA SER A 487 2.50 -5.08 -9.38
C SER A 487 1.49 -4.54 -8.35
N LEU A 488 1.79 -3.36 -7.77
CA LEU A 488 0.90 -2.70 -6.80
C LEU A 488 -0.46 -2.33 -7.41
N LEU A 489 -0.46 -1.82 -8.65
CA LEU A 489 -1.69 -1.45 -9.37
C LEU A 489 -2.55 -2.68 -9.68
N LEU A 490 -1.94 -3.80 -10.07
CA LEU A 490 -2.67 -5.03 -10.37
C LEU A 490 -3.21 -5.73 -9.12
N GLU A 491 -2.43 -5.77 -8.03
CA GLU A 491 -2.91 -6.25 -6.72
C GLU A 491 -4.14 -5.45 -6.28
N ARG A 492 -4.07 -4.11 -6.37
CA ARG A 492 -5.16 -3.22 -6.02
C ARG A 492 -6.37 -3.34 -6.95
N LEU A 493 -6.14 -3.44 -8.26
CA LEU A 493 -7.22 -3.64 -9.24
C LEU A 493 -8.01 -4.92 -8.93
N LYS A 494 -7.30 -6.03 -8.61
CA LYS A 494 -7.94 -7.29 -8.22
C LYS A 494 -8.76 -7.16 -6.94
N ALA A 495 -8.25 -6.42 -5.95
CA ALA A 495 -8.88 -6.29 -4.63
C ALA A 495 -10.03 -5.27 -4.59
N GLU A 496 -9.89 -4.14 -5.27
CA GLU A 496 -10.77 -2.98 -5.12
C GLU A 496 -11.53 -2.61 -6.41
N GLN A 497 -11.17 -3.17 -7.56
CA GLN A 497 -11.63 -2.70 -8.89
C GLN A 497 -11.32 -1.21 -9.12
N ARG A 498 -10.22 -0.74 -8.53
CA ARG A 498 -9.75 0.65 -8.63
C ARG A 498 -8.26 0.73 -8.92
N VAL A 499 -7.86 1.81 -9.57
CA VAL A 499 -6.49 2.07 -10.04
C VAL A 499 -6.17 3.54 -9.78
N ASP A 500 -4.95 3.80 -9.29
CA ASP A 500 -4.45 5.15 -9.08
C ASP A 500 -2.96 5.19 -9.45
N VAL A 501 -2.69 5.37 -10.75
CA VAL A 501 -1.31 5.35 -11.27
C VAL A 501 -0.52 6.52 -10.70
N PHE A 502 -1.12 7.72 -10.68
CA PHE A 502 -0.47 8.94 -10.23
C PHE A 502 0.02 8.82 -8.78
N GLN A 503 -0.86 8.45 -7.84
CA GLN A 503 -0.48 8.36 -6.44
C GLN A 503 0.40 7.15 -6.14
N THR A 504 0.28 6.06 -6.90
CA THR A 504 1.21 4.92 -6.76
C THR A 504 2.62 5.33 -7.12
N VAL A 505 2.80 6.04 -8.25
CA VAL A 505 4.10 6.55 -8.69
C VAL A 505 4.67 7.57 -7.70
N LYS A 506 3.86 8.53 -7.26
CA LYS A 506 4.27 9.51 -6.26
C LYS A 506 4.65 8.84 -4.93
N GLY A 507 3.90 7.82 -4.53
CA GLY A 507 4.21 6.99 -3.37
C GLY A 507 5.60 6.37 -3.50
N LEU A 508 5.90 5.75 -4.63
CA LEU A 508 7.22 5.15 -4.91
C LEU A 508 8.36 6.17 -4.95
N GLN A 509 8.16 7.37 -5.52
CA GLN A 509 9.13 8.48 -5.47
C GLN A 509 9.48 8.90 -4.04
N ASN A 510 8.51 8.81 -3.13
CA ASN A 510 8.74 9.05 -1.71
C ASN A 510 9.46 7.89 -1.02
N GLN A 511 9.48 6.67 -1.58
CA GLN A 511 10.15 5.53 -0.96
C GLN A 511 11.60 5.35 -1.42
N ARG A 512 11.97 5.83 -2.61
CA ARG A 512 13.35 5.71 -3.10
C ARG A 512 13.69 6.82 -4.12
N PRO A 513 14.91 7.38 -4.12
CA PRO A 513 15.35 8.32 -5.15
C PRO A 513 15.28 7.74 -6.57
N LEU A 514 15.16 8.63 -7.55
CA LEU A 514 15.20 8.34 -8.99
C LEU A 514 14.12 7.36 -9.50
N MET A 515 13.04 7.16 -8.74
CA MET A 515 11.85 6.46 -9.23
C MET A 515 11.15 7.37 -10.25
N PHE A 516 10.81 6.83 -11.42
CA PHE A 516 10.05 7.55 -12.46
C PHE A 516 10.66 8.90 -12.89
N THR A 517 11.93 8.91 -13.30
CA THR A 517 12.58 10.11 -13.88
C THR A 517 12.29 10.30 -15.38
N LYS A 518 11.62 9.34 -16.01
CA LYS A 518 11.32 9.30 -17.45
C LYS A 518 9.82 9.19 -17.68
N LEU A 519 9.29 9.98 -18.62
CA LEU A 519 7.87 9.96 -18.99
C LEU A 519 7.46 8.57 -19.51
N GLU A 520 8.35 7.90 -20.22
CA GLU A 520 8.14 6.58 -20.81
C GLU A 520 7.82 5.52 -19.76
N HIS A 521 8.46 5.57 -18.58
CA HIS A 521 8.16 4.68 -17.46
C HIS A 521 6.73 4.90 -16.94
N TYR A 522 6.32 6.17 -16.82
CA TYR A 522 5.00 6.56 -16.34
C TYR A 522 3.90 6.14 -17.32
N ALA A 523 4.06 6.48 -18.60
CA ALA A 523 3.14 6.11 -19.67
C ALA A 523 3.02 4.58 -19.81
N PHE A 524 4.12 3.85 -19.65
CA PHE A 524 4.11 2.39 -19.72
C PHE A 524 3.31 1.74 -18.58
N CYS A 525 3.29 2.34 -17.38
CA CYS A 525 2.45 1.83 -16.29
C CYS A 525 0.95 1.93 -16.63
N TYR A 526 0.51 3.04 -17.24
CA TYR A 526 -0.86 3.14 -17.77
C TYR A 526 -1.12 2.09 -18.83
N GLN A 527 -0.25 1.99 -19.85
CA GLN A 527 -0.40 1.03 -20.94
C GLN A 527 -0.53 -0.41 -20.41
N ALA A 528 0.32 -0.82 -19.46
CA ALA A 528 0.29 -2.15 -18.87
C ALA A 528 -1.00 -2.46 -18.12
N VAL A 529 -1.53 -1.52 -17.31
CA VAL A 529 -2.81 -1.74 -16.61
C VAL A 529 -3.97 -1.81 -17.60
N ILE A 530 -3.97 -0.97 -18.64
CA ILE A 530 -5.00 -0.97 -19.68
C ILE A 530 -5.00 -2.28 -20.47
N ASP A 531 -3.83 -2.78 -20.85
CA ASP A 531 -3.69 -4.07 -21.54
C ASP A 531 -4.12 -5.25 -20.67
N TYR A 532 -3.81 -5.20 -19.37
CA TYR A 532 -4.28 -6.20 -18.41
C TYR A 532 -5.82 -6.21 -18.31
N ILE A 533 -6.45 -5.04 -18.22
CA ILE A 533 -7.91 -4.91 -18.17
C ILE A 533 -8.55 -5.46 -19.46
N ARG A 534 -7.96 -5.16 -20.62
CA ARG A 534 -8.48 -5.60 -21.92
C ARG A 534 -8.31 -7.10 -22.17
N SER A 535 -7.27 -7.72 -21.63
CA SER A 535 -7.02 -9.16 -21.74
C SER A 535 -7.81 -10.01 -20.74
N SER A 536 -8.32 -9.38 -19.67
CA SER A 536 -9.13 -10.05 -18.63
C SER A 536 -10.64 -10.03 -18.92
N ARG A 537 -11.07 -9.35 -19.99
CA ARG A 537 -12.45 -9.34 -20.52
C ARG A 537 -12.55 -10.31 -21.69
#